data_AF-A0AB39YB41-F1
#
_entry.id   AF-A0AB39YB41-F1
#
_cell.length_a   1.000
_cell.length_b   1.000
_cell.length_c   1.000
_cell.angle_alpha   90.00
_cell.angle_beta   90.00
_cell.angle_gamma   90.00
#
_symmetry.space_group_name_H-M   'P 1'
#
loop_
_entity.id
_entity.type
_entity.pdbx_description
1 polymer ?
#
loop_
_entity_poly.entity_id
_entity_poly.type
_entity_poly.pdbx_seq_one_letter_code
_entity_poly.pdbx_strand_id
1 'polypeptide(L)'
;MSARPNQTDAPTETCRRLLLDIAKYLRVSRPADVMIEASRLYLASSHANRWYGQDTATGAAHTRQVLQHAPVPRPGQTRGEYALILIDIAQAGR
;
A
#
# COMPACT_ATOMS: atom_id res chain seq x y z
N MET A 1 -19.88 -4.45 25.51
CA MET A 1 -20.00 -3.56 24.35
C MET A 1 -18.79 -3.78 23.47
N SER A 2 -18.90 -4.63 22.45
CA SER A 2 -17.78 -4.97 21.56
C SER A 2 -17.67 -3.91 20.47
N ALA A 3 -16.66 -3.06 20.53
CA ALA A 3 -16.27 -2.23 19.39
C ALA A 3 -15.85 -3.18 18.25
N ARG A 4 -16.57 -3.18 17.13
CA ARG A 4 -16.15 -3.86 15.91
C ARG A 4 -14.95 -3.08 15.34
N PRO A 5 -13.73 -3.63 15.27
CA PRO A 5 -12.65 -2.98 14.56
C PRO A 5 -12.73 -3.32 13.05
N ASN A 6 -12.41 -2.33 12.23
CA ASN A 6 -12.20 -2.41 10.78
C ASN A 6 -13.42 -2.59 9.88
N GLN A 7 -14.26 -1.56 9.82
CA GLN A 7 -14.77 -1.13 8.51
C GLN A 7 -13.74 -0.14 7.98
N THR A 8 -12.76 -0.63 7.20
CA THR A 8 -11.80 0.26 6.53
C THR A 8 -12.60 1.04 5.48
N ASP A 9 -12.86 2.32 5.74
CA ASP A 9 -13.47 3.24 4.77
C ASP A 9 -12.77 3.14 3.43
N ALA A 10 -13.47 3.37 2.32
CA ALA A 10 -12.87 3.29 1.00
C ALA A 10 -11.60 4.17 0.91
N PRO A 11 -10.53 3.71 0.22
CA PRO A 11 -9.29 4.47 0.13
C PRO A 11 -9.56 5.82 -0.53
N THR A 12 -8.98 6.90 0.01
CA THR A 12 -9.05 8.23 -0.61
C THR A 12 -8.32 8.22 -1.96
N GLU A 13 -8.58 9.23 -2.80
CA GLU A 13 -7.95 9.32 -4.12
C GLU A 13 -6.42 9.34 -4.05
N THR A 14 -5.85 10.05 -3.07
CA THR A 14 -4.41 10.04 -2.79
C THR A 14 -3.91 8.63 -2.46
N CYS A 15 -4.61 7.91 -1.58
CA CYS A 15 -4.25 6.56 -1.19
C CYS A 15 -4.30 5.61 -2.39
N ARG A 16 -5.37 5.67 -3.21
CA ARG A 16 -5.49 4.88 -4.45
C ARG A 16 -4.32 5.12 -5.38
N ARG A 17 -3.95 6.38 -5.60
CA ARG A 17 -2.83 6.73 -6.49
C ARG A 17 -1.51 6.17 -5.97
N LEU A 18 -1.24 6.26 -4.67
CA LEU A 18 -0.04 5.68 -4.05
C LEU A 18 -0.02 4.15 -4.16
N LEU A 19 -1.15 3.48 -3.92
CA LEU A 19 -1.28 2.02 -4.08
C LEU A 19 -0.99 1.59 -5.52
N LEU A 20 -1.53 2.31 -6.51
CA LEU A 20 -1.30 2.04 -7.93
C LEU A 20 0.16 2.29 -8.34
N ASP A 21 0.80 3.34 -7.83
CA ASP A 21 2.21 3.63 -8.09
C ASP A 21 3.12 2.53 -7.51
N ILE A 22 2.85 2.07 -6.30
CA ILE A 22 3.57 0.94 -5.68
C ILE A 22 3.35 -0.32 -6.50
N ALA A 23 2.11 -0.62 -6.89
CA ALA A 23 1.78 -1.78 -7.71
C ALA A 23 2.53 -1.75 -9.05
N LYS A 24 2.57 -0.60 -9.73
CA LYS A 24 3.32 -0.40 -10.97
C LYS A 24 4.81 -0.67 -10.76
N TYR A 25 5.40 -0.15 -9.68
CA TYR A 25 6.79 -0.43 -9.35
C TYR A 25 7.06 -1.92 -9.15
N LEU A 26 6.23 -2.60 -8.35
CA LEU A 26 6.38 -4.02 -8.05
C LEU A 26 6.28 -4.93 -9.28
N ARG A 27 5.42 -4.58 -10.25
CA ARG A 27 5.28 -5.32 -11.51
C ARG A 27 6.51 -5.24 -12.40
N VAL A 28 7.29 -4.17 -12.29
CA VAL A 28 8.50 -3.96 -13.10
C VAL A 28 9.76 -4.43 -12.35
N SER A 29 9.83 -4.15 -11.06
CA SER A 29 11.00 -4.44 -10.23
C SER A 29 10.92 -5.85 -9.64
N ARG A 30 11.46 -6.82 -10.38
CA ARG A 30 11.62 -8.23 -9.98
C ARG A 30 10.28 -8.85 -9.52
N PRO A 31 9.28 -8.97 -10.41
CA PRO A 31 7.94 -9.40 -10.02
C PRO A 31 7.88 -10.82 -9.44
N ALA A 32 8.85 -11.68 -9.75
CA ALA A 32 8.95 -13.04 -9.25
C ALA A 32 9.56 -13.15 -7.84
N ASP A 33 10.20 -12.09 -7.33
CA ASP A 33 10.77 -12.11 -5.98
C ASP A 33 9.66 -12.17 -4.93
N VAL A 34 9.96 -12.79 -3.80
CA VAL A 34 9.06 -12.85 -2.65
C VAL A 34 8.83 -11.45 -2.09
N MET A 35 7.57 -11.11 -1.86
CA MET A 35 7.16 -9.89 -1.18
C MET A 35 7.23 -10.11 0.34
N ILE A 36 7.99 -9.27 1.02
CA ILE A 36 8.15 -9.30 2.48
C ILE A 36 7.56 -8.05 3.14
N GLU A 37 7.19 -8.17 4.41
CA GLU A 37 6.59 -7.07 5.17
C GLU A 37 7.50 -5.82 5.22
N ALA A 38 8.81 -6.00 5.39
CA ALA A 38 9.76 -4.89 5.37
C ALA A 38 9.72 -4.10 4.05
N SER A 39 9.56 -4.78 2.90
CA SER A 39 9.40 -4.12 1.61
C SER A 39 8.09 -3.33 1.52
N ARG A 40 7.00 -3.87 2.07
CA ARG A 40 5.71 -3.17 2.13
C ARG A 40 5.82 -1.86 2.92
N LEU A 41 6.40 -1.93 4.11
CA LEU A 41 6.59 -0.77 5.00
C LEU A 41 7.45 0.31 4.31
N TYR A 42 8.58 -0.11 3.73
CA TYR A 42 9.48 0.78 3.01
C TYR A 42 8.82 1.43 1.79
N LEU A 43 8.09 0.67 0.97
CA LEU A 43 7.45 1.21 -0.23
C LEU A 43 6.34 2.19 0.11
N ALA A 44 5.53 1.90 1.13
CA ALA A 44 4.50 2.82 1.59
C ALA A 44 5.09 4.16 2.05
N SER A 45 6.14 4.13 2.88
CA SER A 45 6.78 5.35 3.38
C SER A 45 7.54 6.09 2.29
N SER A 46 8.31 5.38 1.46
CA SER A 46 9.11 5.96 0.38
C SER A 46 8.23 6.69 -0.65
N HIS A 47 7.14 6.06 -1.10
CA HIS A 47 6.23 6.68 -2.07
C HIS A 47 5.44 7.85 -1.46
N ALA A 48 4.97 7.73 -0.22
CA ALA A 48 4.28 8.83 0.45
C ALA A 48 5.21 10.03 0.66
N ASN A 49 6.42 9.81 1.19
CA ASN A 49 7.40 10.87 1.43
C ASN A 49 7.87 11.55 0.15
N ARG A 50 8.02 10.79 -0.94
CA ARG A 50 8.42 11.34 -2.25
C ARG A 50 7.42 12.38 -2.78
N TRP A 51 6.12 12.17 -2.57
CA TRP A 51 5.08 13.04 -3.12
C TRP A 51 4.59 14.11 -2.14
N TYR A 52 4.63 13.83 -0.83
CA TYR A 52 3.99 14.66 0.19
C TYR A 52 4.97 15.23 1.23
N GLY A 53 6.28 15.07 1.00
CA GLY A 53 7.34 15.63 1.82
C GLY A 53 7.88 14.65 2.86
N GLN A 54 9.20 14.53 2.89
CA GLN A 54 9.91 13.67 3.83
C GLN A 54 9.79 14.19 5.27
N ASP A 55 9.59 13.28 6.22
CA ASP A 55 9.54 13.56 7.67
C ASP A 55 8.46 14.60 8.06
N THR A 56 7.46 14.78 7.21
CA THR A 56 6.30 15.63 7.48
C THR A 56 5.17 14.83 8.11
N ALA A 57 4.32 15.51 8.90
CA ALA A 57 3.09 14.92 9.42
C ALA A 57 2.17 14.42 8.29
N THR A 58 2.16 15.12 7.15
CA THR A 58 1.38 14.75 5.95
C THR A 58 1.88 13.46 5.31
N GLY A 59 3.21 13.31 5.10
CA GLY A 59 3.81 12.08 4.58
C GLY A 59 3.56 10.87 5.49
N ALA A 60 3.67 11.07 6.81
CA ALA A 60 3.34 10.05 7.79
C ALA A 60 1.86 9.64 7.77
N ALA A 61 0.94 10.60 7.63
CA ALA A 61 -0.49 10.32 7.52
C ALA A 61 -0.81 9.48 6.27
N HIS A 62 -0.26 9.85 5.11
CA HIS A 62 -0.44 9.08 3.88
C HIS A 62 0.21 7.69 3.94
N THR A 63 1.38 7.56 4.58
CA THR A 63 2.00 6.26 4.83
C THR A 63 1.07 5.35 5.63
N ARG A 64 0.51 5.85 6.74
CA ARG A 64 -0.43 5.07 7.57
C ARG A 64 -1.67 4.68 6.77
N GLN A 65 -2.21 5.60 5.99
CA GLN A 65 -3.38 5.33 5.17
C GLN A 65 -3.10 4.23 4.13
N VAL A 66 -1.96 4.31 3.43
CA VAL A 66 -1.53 3.24 2.51
C VAL A 66 -1.42 1.92 3.24
N LEU A 67 -0.80 1.89 4.43
CA LEU A 67 -0.64 0.65 5.20
C LEU A 67 -1.95 0.08 5.74
N GLN A 68 -2.97 0.89 6.00
CA GLN A 68 -4.30 0.41 6.37
C GLN A 68 -4.96 -0.37 5.22
N HIS A 69 -4.66 -0.01 3.97
CA HIS A 69 -5.21 -0.62 2.78
C HIS A 69 -4.31 -1.68 2.14
N ALA A 70 -2.99 -1.55 2.28
CA ALA A 70 -2.02 -2.52 1.78
C ALA A 70 -1.91 -3.67 2.79
N PRO A 71 -2.43 -4.87 2.51
CA PRO A 71 -2.42 -5.97 3.48
C PRO A 71 -1.00 -6.47 3.74
N VAL A 72 -0.79 -7.18 4.84
CA VAL A 72 0.49 -7.89 5.07
C VAL A 72 0.66 -8.97 3.99
N PRO A 73 1.83 -9.07 3.33
CA PRO A 73 2.05 -10.11 2.32
C PRO A 73 1.91 -11.51 2.91
N ARG A 74 1.33 -12.44 2.15
CA ARG A 74 1.22 -13.84 2.57
C ARG A 74 2.59 -14.54 2.42
N PRO A 75 2.89 -15.59 3.20
CA PRO A 75 4.10 -16.38 3.01
C PRO A 75 4.24 -16.88 1.57
N GLY A 76 5.41 -16.67 0.95
CA GLY A 76 5.69 -17.07 -0.43
C GLY A 76 5.02 -16.22 -1.51
N GLN A 77 4.20 -15.22 -1.14
CA GLN A 77 3.57 -14.34 -2.11
C GLN A 77 4.62 -13.54 -2.87
N THR A 78 4.50 -13.52 -4.20
CA THR A 78 5.39 -12.75 -5.06
C THR A 78 5.02 -11.28 -5.10
N ARG A 79 5.97 -10.43 -5.48
CA ARG A 79 5.75 -9.00 -5.69
C ARG A 79 4.70 -8.72 -6.77
N GLY A 80 4.66 -9.54 -7.82
CA GLY A 80 3.66 -9.46 -8.89
C GLY A 80 2.24 -9.75 -8.39
N GLU A 81 2.06 -10.83 -7.63
CA GLU A 81 0.76 -11.16 -7.01
C GLU A 81 0.33 -10.09 -6.02
N TYR A 82 1.26 -9.58 -5.21
CA TYR A 82 0.97 -8.49 -4.27
C TYR A 82 0.52 -7.22 -4.99
N ALA A 83 1.13 -6.89 -6.13
CA ALA A 83 0.74 -5.74 -6.93
C ALA A 83 -0.70 -5.84 -7.46
N LEU A 84 -1.16 -7.03 -7.86
CA LEU A 84 -2.55 -7.23 -8.30
C LEU A 84 -3.54 -6.97 -7.16
N ILE A 85 -3.22 -7.36 -5.93
CA ILE A 85 -4.03 -7.06 -4.75
C ILE A 85 -4.12 -5.55 -4.52
N LEU A 86 -3.00 -4.82 -4.61
CA LEU A 86 -3.02 -3.37 -4.45
C LEU A 86 -3.87 -2.67 -5.52
N ILE A 87 -3.86 -3.18 -6.75
CA ILE A 87 -4.70 -2.66 -7.85
C ILE A 87 -6.18 -2.88 -7.56
N ASP A 88 -6.55 -4.10 -7.13
CA ASP A 88 -7.94 -4.44 -6.79
C ASP A 88 -8.48 -3.53 -5.67
N ILE A 89 -7.71 -3.37 -4.59
CA ILE A 89 -8.08 -2.51 -3.46
C ILE A 89 -8.21 -1.05 -3.88
N ALA A 90 -7.31 -0.56 -4.74
CA ALA A 90 -7.39 0.81 -5.25
C ALA A 90 -8.62 1.04 -6.14
N GLN A 91 -9.17 0.00 -6.77
CA GLN A 91 -10.33 0.08 -7.67
C GLN A 91 -11.66 -0.19 -6.97
N ALA A 92 -11.68 -0.98 -5.89
CA ALA A 92 -12.88 -1.36 -5.14
C ALA A 92 -13.63 -0.18 -4.48
N GLY A 93 -13.03 1.01 -4.43
CA GLY A 93 -13.64 2.22 -3.88
C GLY A 93 -14.22 3.21 -4.90
N ARG A 94 -14.45 2.78 -6.15
CA ARG A 94 -15.08 3.61 -7.21
C ARG A 94 -16.59 3.42 -7.27
#